data_AF-A0A0V8C4R6-F1
#
_entry.id   AF-A0A0V8C4R6-F1
#
_cell.length_a   1.000
_cell.length_b   1.000
_cell.length_c   1.000
_cell.angle_alpha   90.00
_cell.angle_beta   90.00
_cell.angle_gamma   90.00
#
_symmetry.space_group_name_H-M   'P 1'
#
loop_
_entity.id
_entity.type
_entity.pdbx_description
1 polymer ?
#
loop_
_entity_poly.entity_id
_entity_poly.type
_entity_poly.pdbx_seq_one_letter_code
_entity_poly.pdbx_strand_id
1 'polypeptide(L)'
;MNKTQRNYGDQLRQHIISRVNLPEAQILRMKIDALSTYHYLPDSELYREYIKKARKYPVDQRLKWIKQYVKEYDLLLRQGFSPMVED
;
A
#
# COMPACT_ATOMS: atom_id res chain seq x y z
N MET A 1 19.94 20.23 0.62
CA MET A 1 18.53 20.09 0.20
C MET A 1 17.89 21.48 0.30
N ASN A 2 17.39 21.99 -0.81
CA ASN A 2 16.83 23.35 -0.91
C ASN A 2 15.47 23.44 -0.15
N LYS A 3 15.06 24.64 0.32
CA LYS A 3 13.79 24.89 1.03
C LYS A 3 12.59 24.37 0.23
N THR A 4 12.58 24.59 -1.08
CA THR A 4 11.55 24.08 -2.01
C THR A 4 11.47 22.55 -2.03
N GLN A 5 12.62 21.85 -1.98
CA GLN A 5 12.66 20.38 -1.95
C GLN A 5 12.14 19.82 -0.62
N ARG A 6 12.41 20.50 0.50
CA ARG A 6 11.84 20.16 1.81
C ARG A 6 10.32 20.32 1.81
N ASN A 7 9.82 21.47 1.36
CA ASN A 7 8.38 21.75 1.28
C ASN A 7 7.64 20.74 0.39
N TYR A 8 8.21 20.39 -0.77
CA TYR A 8 7.64 19.35 -1.63
C TYR A 8 7.56 18.00 -0.90
N GLY A 9 8.62 17.59 -0.21
CA GLY A 9 8.68 16.33 0.54
C GLY A 9 7.63 16.28 1.66
N ASP A 10 7.44 17.39 2.37
CA ASP A 10 6.45 17.48 3.44
C ASP A 10 5.01 17.44 2.91
N GLN A 11 4.71 18.17 1.81
CA GLN A 11 3.41 18.11 1.15
C GLN A 11 3.10 16.69 0.64
N LEU A 12 4.08 16.01 0.03
CA LEU A 12 3.93 14.63 -0.43
C LEU A 12 3.66 13.68 0.75
N ARG A 13 4.39 13.85 1.87
CA ARG A 13 4.18 13.04 3.07
C ARG A 13 2.76 13.22 3.61
N GLN A 14 2.27 14.46 3.73
CA GLN A 14 0.92 14.74 4.22
C GLN A 14 -0.16 14.16 3.29
N HIS A 15 0.04 14.30 1.98
CA HIS A 15 -0.85 13.69 0.98
C HIS A 15 -0.88 12.17 1.09
N ILE A 16 0.27 11.52 1.24
CA ILE A 16 0.32 10.07 1.42
C ILE A 16 -0.42 9.67 2.71
N ILE A 17 -0.18 10.36 3.83
CA ILE A 17 -0.83 10.09 5.12
C ILE A 17 -2.36 10.18 5.02
N SER A 18 -2.90 11.17 4.29
CA SER A 18 -4.35 11.28 4.12
C SER A 18 -4.94 10.11 3.34
N ARG A 19 -4.14 9.45 2.49
CA ARG A 19 -4.58 8.34 1.63
C ARG A 19 -4.39 6.95 2.21
N VAL A 20 -3.50 6.77 3.20
CA VAL A 20 -3.25 5.44 3.80
C VAL A 20 -4.50 4.82 4.44
N ASN A 21 -5.46 5.63 4.88
CA ASN A 21 -6.70 5.17 5.52
C ASN A 21 -7.86 4.94 4.52
N LEU A 22 -7.64 5.15 3.22
CA LEU A 22 -8.65 4.83 2.22
C LEU A 22 -8.97 3.33 2.23
N PRO A 23 -10.24 2.92 2.05
CA PRO A 23 -10.64 1.51 2.03
C PRO A 23 -9.82 0.68 1.03
N GLU A 24 -9.56 1.23 -0.16
CA GLU A 24 -8.81 0.56 -1.22
C GLU A 24 -7.34 0.36 -0.82
N ALA A 25 -6.75 1.34 -0.14
CA ALA A 25 -5.39 1.27 0.38
C ALA A 25 -5.28 0.20 1.48
N GLN A 26 -6.26 0.13 2.38
CA GLN A 26 -6.32 -0.90 3.42
C GLN A 26 -6.48 -2.30 2.83
N ILE A 27 -7.33 -2.47 1.82
CA ILE A 27 -7.50 -3.76 1.12
C ILE A 27 -6.20 -4.22 0.45
N LEU A 28 -5.49 -3.32 -0.23
CA LEU A 28 -4.21 -3.63 -0.86
C LEU A 28 -3.16 -4.06 0.18
N ARG A 29 -3.08 -3.33 1.30
CA ARG A 29 -2.19 -3.69 2.42
C ARG A 29 -2.51 -5.07 2.99
N MET A 30 -3.79 -5.37 3.25
CA MET A 30 -4.22 -6.69 3.72
C MET A 30 -3.82 -7.82 2.76
N LYS A 31 -3.96 -7.60 1.45
CA LYS A 31 -3.55 -8.58 0.43
C LYS A 31 -2.04 -8.80 0.42
N ILE A 32 -1.25 -7.72 0.51
CA ILE A 32 0.22 -7.79 0.57
C ILE A 32 0.65 -8.57 1.83
N ASP A 33 0.09 -8.22 2.98
CA ASP A 33 0.42 -8.87 4.24
C ASP A 33 0.03 -10.37 4.21
N ALA A 34 -1.17 -10.70 3.74
CA ALA A 34 -1.63 -12.08 3.64
C ALA A 34 -0.78 -12.96 2.70
N LEU A 35 -0.13 -12.36 1.69
CA LEU A 35 0.82 -13.05 0.82
C LEU A 35 2.20 -13.22 1.47
N SER A 36 2.54 -12.33 2.41
CA SER A 36 3.88 -12.22 3.02
C SER A 36 4.02 -13.03 4.32
N THR A 37 2.97 -13.14 5.14
CA THR A 37 3.00 -13.88 6.42
C THR A 37 2.27 -15.22 6.37
N TYR A 38 2.86 -16.22 7.04
CA TYR A 38 2.22 -17.50 7.31
C TYR A 38 1.70 -17.64 8.75
N HIS A 39 1.96 -16.67 9.64
CA HIS A 39 1.95 -16.91 11.10
C HIS A 39 0.97 -16.06 11.93
N TYR A 40 0.24 -15.12 11.33
CA TYR A 40 -0.79 -14.35 12.04
C TYR A 40 -2.19 -14.74 11.56
N LEU A 41 -3.07 -15.07 12.49
CA LEU A 41 -4.51 -15.29 12.24
C LEU A 41 -5.26 -14.04 12.73
N PRO A 42 -5.62 -13.12 11.84
CA PRO A 42 -6.42 -11.95 12.20
C PRO A 42 -7.87 -12.32 12.50
N ASP A 43 -8.54 -11.48 13.27
CA ASP A 43 -9.96 -11.62 13.60
C ASP A 43 -10.89 -11.29 12.42
N SER A 44 -10.40 -10.52 11.43
CA SER A 44 -11.14 -10.17 10.23
C SER A 44 -11.36 -11.38 9.31
N GLU A 45 -12.62 -11.73 9.05
CA GLU A 45 -13.01 -12.79 8.12
C GLU A 45 -12.47 -12.53 6.70
N LEU A 46 -12.57 -11.29 6.23
CA LEU A 46 -12.01 -10.85 4.94
C LEU A 46 -10.50 -11.14 4.86
N TYR A 47 -9.76 -10.85 5.92
CA TYR A 47 -8.33 -11.12 5.95
C TYR A 47 -8.06 -12.64 5.94
N ARG A 48 -8.81 -13.43 6.71
CA ARG A 48 -8.70 -14.90 6.71
C ARG A 48 -8.91 -15.48 5.31
N GLU A 49 -9.83 -14.94 4.52
CA GLU A 49 -9.99 -15.35 3.12
C GLU A 49 -8.76 -15.07 2.27
N TYR A 50 -8.14 -13.89 2.42
CA TYR A 50 -6.91 -13.57 1.70
C TYR A 50 -5.77 -14.51 2.07
N ILE A 51 -5.61 -14.86 3.36
CA ILE A 51 -4.62 -15.86 3.79
C ILE A 51 -4.91 -17.23 3.16
N LYS A 52 -6.18 -17.68 3.19
CA LYS A 52 -6.58 -18.96 2.59
C LYS A 52 -6.26 -19.01 1.08
N LYS A 53 -6.50 -17.91 0.37
CA LYS A 53 -6.15 -17.78 -1.06
C LYS A 53 -4.63 -17.77 -1.25
N ALA A 54 -3.90 -16.96 -0.48
CA ALA A 54 -2.45 -16.86 -0.53
C ALA A 54 -1.75 -18.20 -0.33
N ARG A 55 -2.22 -19.01 0.63
CA ARG A 55 -1.68 -20.34 0.93
C ARG A 55 -1.70 -21.31 -0.26
N LYS A 56 -2.61 -21.12 -1.22
CA LYS A 56 -2.71 -21.96 -2.43
C LYS A 56 -1.65 -21.62 -3.48
N TYR A 57 -1.03 -20.44 -3.40
CA TYR A 57 -0.03 -20.03 -4.38
C TYR A 57 1.38 -20.53 -3.99
N PRO A 58 2.17 -21.04 -4.96
CA PRO A 58 3.60 -21.24 -4.76
C PRO A 58 4.31 -19.89 -4.52
N VAL A 59 5.50 -19.94 -3.92
CA VAL A 59 6.27 -18.75 -3.49
C VAL A 59 6.45 -17.75 -4.64
N ASP A 60 6.87 -18.20 -5.82
CA ASP A 60 7.09 -17.32 -6.98
C ASP A 60 5.82 -16.57 -7.41
N GLN A 61 4.67 -17.22 -7.34
CA GLN A 61 3.40 -16.59 -7.68
C GLN A 61 2.99 -15.57 -6.62
N ARG A 62 3.26 -15.81 -5.34
CA ARG A 62 3.04 -14.81 -4.28
C ARG A 62 3.91 -13.59 -4.48
N LEU A 63 5.19 -13.77 -4.80
CA LEU A 63 6.11 -12.67 -5.08
C LEU A 63 5.63 -11.81 -6.28
N LYS A 64 5.08 -12.44 -7.32
CA LYS A 64 4.47 -11.71 -8.45
C LYS A 64 3.29 -10.86 -7.98
N TRP A 65 2.39 -11.43 -7.18
CA TRP A 65 1.23 -10.69 -6.65
C TRP A 65 1.63 -9.55 -5.71
N ILE A 66 2.60 -9.78 -4.81
CA ILE A 66 3.12 -8.75 -3.91
C ILE A 66 3.65 -7.57 -4.73
N LYS A 67 4.49 -7.82 -5.75
CA LYS A 67 5.03 -6.75 -6.62
C LYS A 67 3.91 -5.96 -7.30
N GLN A 68 2.88 -6.64 -7.80
CA GLN A 68 1.74 -6.00 -8.44
C GLN A 68 0.96 -5.13 -7.45
N TYR A 69 0.61 -5.65 -6.27
CA TYR A 69 -0.17 -4.90 -5.27
C TYR A 69 0.61 -3.74 -4.64
N VAL A 70 1.92 -3.87 -4.47
CA VAL A 70 2.77 -2.74 -4.05
C VAL A 70 2.74 -1.61 -5.09
N LYS A 71 2.81 -1.94 -6.38
CA LYS A 71 2.71 -0.95 -7.45
C LYS A 71 1.35 -0.25 -7.46
N GLU A 72 0.27 -1.00 -7.29
CA GLU A 72 -1.09 -0.45 -7.20
C GLU A 72 -1.26 0.44 -5.96
N TYR A 73 -0.70 0.02 -4.82
CA TYR A 73 -0.72 0.79 -3.58
C TYR A 73 0.04 2.11 -3.72
N ASP A 74 1.25 2.08 -4.27
CA ASP A 74 2.06 3.29 -4.49
C ASP A 74 1.37 4.26 -5.47
N LEU A 75 0.75 3.74 -6.54
CA LEU A 75 -0.01 4.56 -7.48
C LEU A 75 -1.20 5.21 -6.77
N LEU A 76 -1.96 4.45 -5.99
CA LEU A 76 -3.10 4.95 -5.23
C LEU A 76 -2.68 6.06 -4.26
N LEU A 77 -1.58 5.89 -3.53
CA LEU A 77 -1.09 6.87 -2.56
C LEU A 77 -0.59 8.16 -3.20
N ARG A 78 -0.12 8.12 -4.45
CA ARG A 78 0.40 9.29 -5.18
C ARG A 78 -0.63 9.94 -6.09
N GLN A 79 -1.74 9.27 -6.36
CA GLN A 79 -2.77 9.75 -7.26
C GLN A 79 -3.27 11.14 -6.82
N GLY A 80 -3.44 12.05 -7.79
CA GLY A 80 -3.96 13.39 -7.54
C GLY A 80 -3.05 14.29 -6.71
N PHE A 81 -1.80 13.90 -6.44
CA PHE A 81 -0.84 14.79 -5.80
C PHE A 81 -0.38 15.87 -6.79
N SER A 82 -0.64 17.13 -6.44
CA SER A 82 -0.05 18.29 -7.11
C SER A 82 0.53 19.20 -6.02
N PRO A 83 1.85 19.42 -5.98
CA PRO A 83 2.44 20.31 -4.99
C PRO A 83 1.98 21.76 -5.24
N MET A 84 1.72 22.49 -4.16
CA MET A 84 1.60 23.95 -4.22
C MET A 84 3.01 24.51 -4.39
N VAL A 85 3.31 25.08 -5.55
CA VAL A 85 4.51 25.88 -5.77
C VAL A 85 4.13 27.32 -5.44
N GLU A 86 4.70 27.89 -4.39
CA GLU A 86 4.64 29.34 -4.19
C GLU A 86 5.52 29.97 -5.28
N ASP A 87 4.92 30.74 -6.19
CA ASP A 87 5.61 31.55 -7.22
C ASP A 87 6.41 32.71 -6.60
#